data_AF-A0A7R9LLA2-F1
#
_entry.id   AF-A0A7R9LLA2-F1
#
_cell.length_a   1.000
_cell.length_b   1.000
_cell.length_c   1.000
_cell.angle_alpha   90.00
_cell.angle_beta   90.00
_cell.angle_gamma   90.00
#
_symmetry.space_group_name_H-M   'P 1'
#
loop_
_entity.id
_entity.type
_entity.pdbx_description
1 polymer ?
#
loop_
_entity_poly.entity_id
_entity_poly.type
_entity_poly.pdbx_seq_one_letter_code
_entity_poly.pdbx_strand_id
1 'polypeptide(L)'
;VMNELNGLKTRGIQTTKPLTFTDDHIGNVGKAAMEAIDYLVSAFNDKSLKLKAITSKGSLLESINFISESITDTQGNSNDDFILSACFHFIKDEPKDKATKESAMNSNESNSIFREVVLLTDDRNLRVKALGRNVPVRGLQHFVKWAAIRPAADPKRPKQH
;
A
#
# COMPACT_ATOMS: atom_id res chain seq x y z
N VAL A 1 7.98 0.71 -2.49
CA VAL A 1 6.93 0.04 -3.31
C VAL A 1 7.14 0.20 -4.81
N MET A 2 6.83 1.34 -5.46
CA MET A 2 6.95 1.46 -6.93
C MET A 2 8.36 1.14 -7.46
N ASN A 3 9.40 1.71 -6.83
CA ASN A 3 10.79 1.45 -7.20
C ASN A 3 11.17 -0.03 -7.03
N GLU A 4 10.65 -0.71 -6.01
CA GLU A 4 10.89 -2.13 -5.76
C GLU A 4 10.24 -3.00 -6.84
N LEU A 5 8.99 -2.68 -7.23
CA LEU A 5 8.29 -3.38 -8.33
C LEU A 5 9.07 -3.25 -9.65
N ASN A 6 9.57 -2.06 -9.98
CA ASN A 6 10.42 -1.86 -11.16
C ASN A 6 11.73 -2.66 -11.08
N GLY A 7 12.33 -2.76 -9.89
CA GLY A 7 13.51 -3.60 -9.65
C GLY A 7 13.22 -5.10 -9.83
N LEU A 8 12.09 -5.57 -9.31
CA LEU A 8 11.65 -6.97 -9.43
C LEU A 8 11.32 -7.37 -10.87
N LYS A 9 10.60 -6.50 -11.61
CA LYS A 9 10.32 -6.68 -13.04
C LYS A 9 11.61 -6.91 -13.83
N THR A 10 12.64 -6.09 -13.59
CA THR A 10 13.92 -6.14 -14.31
C THR A 10 14.76 -7.38 -13.95
N ARG A 11 14.70 -7.86 -12.70
CA ARG A 11 15.44 -9.04 -12.24
C ARG A 11 14.83 -10.35 -12.72
N GLY A 12 13.51 -10.46 -12.78
CA GLY A 12 12.82 -11.66 -13.25
C GLY A 12 13.11 -12.01 -14.71
N ILE A 13 13.30 -10.99 -15.56
CA ILE A 13 13.51 -11.14 -17.02
C ILE A 13 14.92 -11.67 -17.36
N GLN A 14 15.91 -11.51 -16.48
CA GLN A 14 17.31 -11.85 -16.77
C GLN A 14 17.69 -13.32 -16.50
N THR A 15 16.75 -14.17 -16.08
CA THR A 15 17.00 -15.58 -15.75
C THR A 15 17.01 -16.46 -17.02
N THR A 16 18.14 -16.50 -17.73
CA THR A 16 18.33 -17.32 -18.96
C THR A 16 19.02 -18.67 -18.72
N LYS A 17 19.11 -19.13 -17.46
CA LYS A 17 19.84 -20.35 -17.06
C LYS A 17 18.89 -21.51 -16.72
N PRO A 18 19.35 -22.78 -16.75
CA PRO A 18 18.51 -23.95 -16.45
C PRO A 18 17.88 -23.84 -15.06
N LEU A 19 16.57 -24.11 -14.99
CA LEU A 19 15.70 -23.78 -13.87
C LEU A 19 16.05 -24.53 -12.58
N THR A 20 16.44 -23.79 -11.55
CA THR A 20 16.35 -24.23 -10.16
C THR A 20 15.00 -23.76 -9.57
N PHE A 21 14.52 -24.39 -8.49
CA PHE A 21 13.28 -23.95 -7.80
C PHE A 21 13.29 -22.46 -7.42
N THR A 22 14.47 -21.91 -7.15
CA THR A 22 14.68 -20.47 -6.89
C THR A 22 14.48 -19.60 -8.13
N ASP A 23 14.84 -20.09 -9.33
CA ASP A 23 14.66 -19.34 -10.59
C ASP A 23 13.18 -19.24 -10.97
N ASP A 24 12.39 -20.30 -10.75
CA ASP A 24 10.95 -20.29 -10.96
C ASP A 24 10.25 -19.28 -10.04
N HIS A 25 10.66 -19.21 -8.78
CA HIS A 25 10.13 -18.22 -7.84
C HIS A 25 10.47 -16.79 -8.28
N ILE A 26 11.72 -16.53 -8.67
CA ILE A 26 12.17 -15.22 -9.15
C ILE A 26 11.39 -14.81 -10.41
N GLY A 27 11.20 -15.74 -11.35
CA GLY A 27 10.41 -15.52 -12.56
C GLY A 27 8.95 -15.18 -12.24
N ASN A 28 8.32 -15.92 -11.33
CA ASN A 28 6.94 -15.67 -10.89
C ASN A 28 6.77 -14.30 -10.22
N VAL A 29 7.69 -13.93 -9.31
CA VAL A 29 7.67 -12.61 -8.66
C VAL A 29 7.90 -11.49 -9.68
N GLY A 30 8.84 -11.68 -10.61
CA GLY A 30 9.10 -10.71 -11.68
C GLY A 30 7.89 -10.50 -12.60
N LYS A 31 7.20 -11.58 -12.96
CA LYS A 31 5.96 -11.52 -13.75
C LYS A 31 4.84 -10.81 -13.00
N ALA A 32 4.63 -11.13 -11.73
CA ALA A 32 3.63 -10.45 -10.89
C ALA A 32 3.95 -8.94 -10.74
N ALA A 33 5.22 -8.58 -10.60
CA ALA A 33 5.65 -7.18 -10.55
C ALA A 33 5.41 -6.45 -11.87
N MET A 34 5.60 -7.12 -13.02
CA MET A 34 5.28 -6.58 -14.33
C MET A 34 3.78 -6.30 -14.47
N GLU A 35 2.93 -7.28 -14.16
CA GLU A 35 1.47 -7.12 -14.21
C GLU A 35 0.98 -5.99 -13.30
N ALA A 36 1.57 -5.85 -12.10
CA ALA A 36 1.26 -4.76 -11.18
C ALA A 36 1.64 -3.39 -11.76
N ILE A 37 2.84 -3.25 -12.34
CA ILE A 37 3.28 -1.99 -12.98
C ILE A 37 2.37 -1.64 -14.15
N ASP A 38 2.02 -2.61 -15.00
CA ASP A 38 1.17 -2.37 -16.16
C ASP A 38 -0.23 -1.90 -15.74
N TYR A 39 -0.82 -2.50 -14.70
CA TYR A 39 -2.07 -2.03 -14.09
C TYR A 39 -1.96 -0.59 -13.59
N LEU A 40 -0.89 -0.26 -12.86
CA LEU A 40 -0.69 1.08 -12.32
C LEU A 40 -0.54 2.10 -13.44
N VAL A 41 0.27 1.81 -14.46
CA VAL A 41 0.47 2.71 -15.62
C VAL A 41 -0.86 2.95 -16.34
N SER A 42 -1.65 1.91 -16.58
CA SER A 42 -2.98 2.05 -17.19
C SER A 42 -3.89 2.94 -16.33
N ALA A 43 -3.98 2.67 -15.03
CA ALA A 43 -4.86 3.43 -14.13
C ALA A 43 -4.47 4.92 -14.00
N PHE A 44 -3.18 5.24 -14.09
CA PHE A 44 -2.70 6.62 -14.12
C PHE A 44 -2.97 7.30 -15.48
N ASN A 45 -2.79 6.60 -16.59
CA ASN A 45 -3.14 7.11 -17.92
C ASN A 45 -4.65 7.39 -18.04
N ASP A 46 -5.47 6.56 -17.41
CA ASP A 46 -6.93 6.73 -17.32
C ASP A 46 -7.36 7.81 -16.31
N LYS A 47 -6.41 8.48 -15.65
CA LYS A 47 -6.65 9.51 -14.62
C LYS A 47 -7.61 9.06 -13.53
N SER A 48 -7.46 7.81 -13.07
CA SER A 48 -8.32 7.23 -12.04
C SER A 48 -8.27 8.04 -10.75
N LEU A 49 -9.40 8.59 -10.32
CA LEU A 49 -9.52 9.33 -9.05
C LEU A 49 -9.33 8.44 -7.81
N LYS A 50 -9.37 7.11 -7.98
CA LYS A 50 -9.28 6.11 -6.91
C LYS A 50 -7.85 5.62 -6.66
N LEU A 51 -6.90 6.03 -7.49
CA LEU A 51 -5.49 5.66 -7.37
C LEU A 51 -4.65 6.93 -7.25
N LYS A 52 -3.77 6.96 -6.25
CA LYS A 52 -2.81 8.04 -6.02
C LYS A 52 -1.45 7.43 -5.71
N ALA A 53 -0.39 8.11 -6.10
CA ALA A 53 0.97 7.81 -5.67
C ALA A 53 1.51 9.01 -4.89
N ILE A 54 2.32 8.74 -3.89
CA ILE A 54 2.90 9.73 -2.99
C ILE A 54 4.42 9.49 -2.92
N THR A 55 5.21 10.57 -2.96
CA THR A 55 6.66 10.51 -2.80
C THR A 55 7.06 10.32 -1.34
N SER A 56 8.34 10.02 -1.07
CA SER A 56 8.86 9.96 0.31
C SER A 56 8.65 11.28 1.10
N LYS A 57 8.56 12.41 0.38
CA LYS A 57 8.35 13.76 0.93
C LYS A 57 6.88 14.18 1.02
N GLY A 58 5.94 13.30 0.68
CA GLY A 58 4.51 13.58 0.82
C GLY A 58 3.83 14.21 -0.40
N SER A 59 4.55 14.43 -1.50
CA SER A 59 3.96 15.03 -2.71
C SER A 59 3.13 14.00 -3.46
N LEU A 60 1.88 14.34 -3.79
CA LEU A 60 1.03 13.52 -4.66
C LEU A 60 1.47 13.66 -6.11
N LEU A 61 1.43 12.53 -6.83
CA LEU A 61 1.88 12.42 -8.20
C LEU A 61 0.69 12.30 -9.14
N GLU A 62 0.69 13.07 -10.23
CA GLU A 62 -0.33 12.98 -11.29
C GLU A 62 0.01 11.91 -12.34
N SER A 63 1.28 11.52 -12.44
CA SER A 63 1.78 10.50 -13.36
C SER A 63 2.92 9.72 -12.73
N ILE A 64 3.13 8.49 -13.19
CA ILE A 64 4.17 7.57 -12.70
C ILE A 64 5.19 7.15 -13.79
N ASN A 65 5.09 7.72 -15.00
CA ASN A 65 5.85 7.25 -16.18
C ASN A 65 7.38 7.43 -16.06
N PHE A 66 7.89 8.24 -15.13
CA PHE A 66 9.33 8.57 -15.02
C PHE A 66 9.88 8.64 -13.59
N ILE A 67 9.25 7.97 -12.63
CA ILE A 67 9.65 8.12 -11.22
C ILE A 67 10.67 7.05 -10.85
N SER A 68 11.95 7.40 -10.98
CA SER A 68 13.02 6.80 -10.20
C SER A 68 13.33 7.75 -9.03
N GLU A 69 12.61 7.62 -7.92
CA GLU A 69 13.07 8.26 -6.70
C GLU A 69 14.32 7.50 -6.25
N SER A 70 15.52 8.05 -6.46
CA SER A 70 16.72 7.48 -5.87
C SER A 70 16.64 7.70 -4.37
N ILE A 71 16.12 6.70 -3.66
CA ILE A 71 16.19 6.62 -2.20
C ILE A 71 17.62 6.19 -1.86
N THR A 72 18.61 7.01 -2.25
CA THR A 72 19.94 6.97 -1.68
C THR A 72 19.80 7.60 -0.30
N ASP A 73 19.33 6.81 0.65
CA ASP A 73 19.09 7.34 1.98
C ASP A 73 20.43 7.59 2.67
N THR A 74 20.76 8.86 2.85
CA THR A 74 21.87 9.33 3.67
C THR A 74 21.57 9.19 5.17
N GLN A 75 20.37 8.74 5.56
CA GLN A 75 19.89 8.70 6.95
C GLN A 75 19.46 7.31 7.45
N GLY A 76 19.52 6.25 6.64
CA GLY A 76 19.30 4.87 7.08
C GLY A 76 17.85 4.46 7.36
N ASN A 77 16.85 5.18 6.84
CA ASN A 77 15.46 4.78 6.92
C ASN A 77 15.17 3.57 6.01
N SER A 78 14.27 2.72 6.48
CA SER A 78 13.80 1.55 5.73
C SER A 78 12.57 1.86 4.88
N ASN A 79 12.25 1.00 3.92
CA ASN A 79 11.01 1.13 3.14
C ASN A 79 9.75 1.06 4.02
N ASP A 80 9.80 0.36 5.16
CA ASP A 80 8.72 0.38 6.15
C ASP A 80 8.47 1.78 6.69
N ASP A 81 9.53 2.55 6.95
CA ASP A 81 9.42 3.90 7.49
C ASP A 81 8.81 4.84 6.46
N PHE A 82 9.17 4.70 5.18
CA PHE A 82 8.54 5.45 4.09
C PHE A 82 7.06 5.08 3.88
N ILE A 83 6.70 3.81 4.01
CA ILE A 83 5.29 3.37 3.92
C ILE A 83 4.47 3.93 5.08
N LEU A 84 5.02 3.93 6.30
CA LEU A 84 4.36 4.51 7.47
C LEU A 84 4.25 6.03 7.35
N SER A 85 5.30 6.70 6.89
CA SER A 85 5.29 8.13 6.54
C SER A 85 4.17 8.44 5.56
N ALA A 86 4.02 7.65 4.50
CA ALA A 86 2.92 7.81 3.55
C ALA A 86 1.53 7.67 4.22
N CYS A 87 1.36 6.76 5.18
CA CYS A 87 0.10 6.64 5.93
C CYS A 87 -0.23 7.92 6.71
N PHE A 88 0.77 8.55 7.35
CA PHE A 88 0.57 9.77 8.13
C PHE A 88 0.13 10.96 7.28
N HIS A 89 0.56 11.05 6.03
CA HIS A 89 0.12 12.11 5.11
C HIS A 89 -1.40 12.09 4.84
N PHE A 90 -2.07 10.95 5.09
CA PHE A 90 -3.52 10.82 4.95
C PHE A 90 -4.27 10.83 6.27
N ILE A 91 -3.56 10.88 7.41
CA ILE A 91 -4.20 11.07 8.72
C ILE A 91 -4.44 12.56 8.89
N LYS A 92 -5.71 12.98 8.82
CA LYS A 92 -6.09 14.32 9.25
C LYS A 92 -5.97 14.37 10.77
N ASP A 93 -5.17 15.31 11.27
CA ASP A 93 -5.26 15.69 12.67
C ASP A 93 -6.62 16.38 12.88
N GLU A 94 -7.56 15.72 13.55
CA GLU A 94 -8.73 16.42 14.07
C GLU A 94 -8.21 17.49 15.06
N PRO A 95 -8.67 18.75 14.94
CA PRO A 95 -8.36 19.75 15.96
C PRO A 95 -8.77 19.22 17.33
N LYS A 96 -7.84 19.25 18.28
CA LYS A 96 -8.07 18.87 19.69
C LYS A 96 -9.19 19.69 20.35
N ASP A 97 -9.67 20.74 19.69
CA ASP A 97 -10.69 21.67 20.17
C ASP A 97 -12.12 21.09 20.21
N LYS A 98 -12.37 19.91 19.63
CA LYS A 98 -13.64 19.18 19.80
C LYS A 98 -13.67 18.28 21.03
N ALA A 99 -12.54 18.09 21.72
CA ALA A 99 -12.53 17.52 23.05
C ALA A 99 -12.83 18.64 24.05
N THR A 100 -14.08 19.14 24.05
CA THR A 100 -14.56 20.06 25.08
C THR A 100 -14.31 19.40 26.43
N LYS A 101 -13.71 20.15 27.37
CA LYS A 101 -13.42 19.72 28.75
C LYS A 101 -14.64 19.24 29.56
N GLU A 102 -15.82 19.23 28.96
CA GLU A 102 -17.09 18.80 29.52
C GLU A 102 -17.25 17.27 29.54
N SER A 103 -16.64 16.52 28.61
CA SER A 103 -16.66 15.05 28.65
C SER A 103 -15.68 14.43 29.66
N ALA A 104 -14.75 15.22 30.21
CA ALA A 104 -13.81 14.73 31.22
C ALA A 104 -14.43 14.60 32.62
N MET A 105 -15.60 15.20 32.85
CA MET A 105 -16.24 15.22 34.17
C MET A 105 -17.37 14.19 34.31
N ASN A 106 -17.85 13.60 33.20
CA ASN A 106 -18.97 12.65 33.20
C ASN A 106 -18.89 11.62 32.06
N SER A 107 -17.87 10.77 31.93
CA SER A 107 -18.04 9.56 31.11
C SER A 107 -16.89 8.55 31.20
N ASN A 108 -17.25 7.27 31.27
CA ASN A 108 -16.45 6.13 30.82
C ASN A 108 -16.21 6.16 29.29
N GLU A 109 -16.07 7.33 28.67
CA GLU A 109 -15.82 7.44 27.24
C GLU A 109 -14.34 7.21 26.99
N SER A 110 -14.05 6.02 26.48
CA SER A 110 -12.76 5.70 25.88
C SER A 110 -12.37 6.78 24.88
N ASN A 111 -11.18 7.37 25.03
CA ASN A 111 -10.56 8.25 24.04
C ASN A 111 -10.45 7.53 22.69
N SER A 112 -11.47 7.68 21.85
CA SER A 112 -11.53 7.06 20.52
C SER A 112 -10.74 7.92 19.54
N ILE A 113 -9.76 7.31 18.87
CA ILE A 113 -8.95 7.98 17.85
C ILE A 113 -9.54 7.67 16.48
N PHE A 114 -9.99 8.71 15.76
CA PHE A 114 -10.49 8.56 14.39
C PHE A 114 -9.34 8.59 13.36
N ARG A 115 -9.43 7.71 12.35
CA ARG A 115 -8.43 7.54 11.28
C ARG A 115 -9.11 7.19 9.96
N GLU A 116 -8.85 7.98 8.92
CA GLU A 116 -9.37 7.75 7.55
C GLU A 116 -8.44 6.88 6.68
N VAL A 117 -7.36 6.35 7.27
CA VAL A 117 -6.35 5.53 6.58
C VAL A 117 -6.34 4.11 7.14
N VAL A 118 -6.13 3.12 6.26
CA VAL A 118 -5.87 1.73 6.63
C VAL A 118 -4.67 1.23 5.83
N LEU A 119 -3.64 0.75 6.52
CA LEU A 119 -2.50 0.08 5.89
C LEU A 119 -2.87 -1.36 5.52
N LEU A 120 -2.69 -1.74 4.27
CA LEU A 120 -2.91 -3.10 3.79
C LEU A 120 -1.58 -3.86 3.75
N THR A 121 -1.41 -4.83 4.64
CA THR A 121 -0.22 -5.68 4.67
C THR A 121 -0.47 -6.97 5.44
N ASP A 122 0.16 -8.06 5.00
CA ASP A 122 0.26 -9.31 5.75
C ASP A 122 1.62 -9.44 6.48
N ASP A 123 2.54 -8.50 6.29
CA ASP A 123 3.84 -8.48 6.98
C ASP A 123 3.68 -8.21 8.49
N ARG A 124 4.28 -9.09 9.31
CA ARG A 124 4.15 -9.03 10.77
C ARG A 124 4.90 -7.83 11.36
N ASN A 125 6.09 -7.51 10.86
CA ASN A 125 6.94 -6.46 11.41
C ASN A 125 6.35 -5.08 11.10
N LEU A 126 5.93 -4.85 9.86
CA LEU A 126 5.25 -3.63 9.46
C LEU A 126 3.92 -3.47 10.19
N ARG A 127 3.17 -4.56 10.41
CA ARG A 127 1.95 -4.53 11.23
C ARG A 127 2.22 -4.07 12.66
N VAL A 128 3.27 -4.59 13.31
CA VAL A 128 3.65 -4.14 14.66
C VAL A 128 4.06 -2.66 14.66
N LYS A 129 4.85 -2.22 13.67
CA LYS A 129 5.26 -0.82 13.55
C LYS A 129 4.06 0.13 13.33
N ALA A 130 3.05 -0.29 12.58
CA ALA A 130 1.82 0.46 12.32
C ALA A 130 0.94 0.58 13.57
N LEU A 131 0.72 -0.53 14.29
CA LEU A 131 -0.05 -0.54 15.53
C LEU A 131 0.59 0.35 16.61
N GLY A 132 1.91 0.30 16.76
CA GLY A 132 2.65 1.18 17.68
C GLY A 132 2.55 2.68 17.35
N ARG A 133 2.02 3.03 16.17
CA ARG A 133 1.83 4.39 15.67
C ARG A 133 0.35 4.78 15.51
N ASN A 134 -0.57 3.95 16.01
CA ASN A 134 -2.01 4.15 15.87
C ASN A 134 -2.46 4.26 14.39
N VAL A 135 -1.82 3.49 13.50
CA VAL A 135 -2.22 3.33 12.10
C VAL A 135 -3.05 2.04 11.99
N PRO A 136 -4.34 2.10 11.62
CA PRO A 136 -5.15 0.92 11.38
C PRO A 136 -4.51 0.04 10.29
N VAL A 137 -4.50 -1.26 10.50
CA VAL A 137 -3.80 -2.20 9.61
C VAL A 137 -4.60 -3.49 9.44
N ARG A 138 -4.62 -4.01 8.21
CA ARG A 138 -5.35 -5.25 7.88
C ARG A 138 -4.72 -5.99 6.72
N GLY A 139 -4.81 -7.32 6.73
CA GLY A 139 -4.46 -8.12 5.54
C GLY A 139 -5.45 -7.88 4.39
N LEU A 140 -4.97 -7.93 3.15
CA LEU A 140 -5.77 -7.58 1.97
C LEU A 140 -7.07 -8.40 1.88
N GLN A 141 -6.98 -9.72 2.03
CA GLN A 141 -8.13 -10.63 1.93
C GLN A 141 -9.20 -10.33 3.01
N HIS A 142 -8.76 -9.97 4.21
CA HIS A 142 -9.66 -9.61 5.31
C HIS A 142 -10.33 -8.26 5.06
N PHE A 143 -9.59 -7.30 4.48
CA PHE A 143 -10.14 -6.01 4.11
C PHE A 143 -11.18 -6.12 3.00
N VAL A 144 -10.91 -6.91 1.95
CA VAL A 144 -11.86 -7.17 0.85
C VAL A 144 -13.17 -7.78 1.37
N LYS A 145 -13.08 -8.78 2.27
CA LYS A 145 -14.26 -9.39 2.92
C LYS A 145 -15.05 -8.36 3.73
N TRP A 146 -14.37 -7.54 4.53
CA TRP A 146 -15.00 -6.50 5.34
C TRP A 146 -15.67 -5.42 4.48
N ALA A 147 -15.02 -5.00 3.40
CA ALA A 147 -15.54 -3.98 2.48
C ALA A 147 -16.66 -4.53 1.56
N ALA A 148 -17.00 -5.81 1.68
CA ALA A 148 -17.97 -6.50 0.83
C ALA A 148 -17.71 -6.30 -0.68
N ILE A 149 -16.44 -6.17 -1.06
CA ILE A 149 -16.04 -5.99 -2.46
C ILE A 149 -16.18 -7.35 -3.15
N ARG A 150 -17.12 -7.44 -4.11
CA ARG A 150 -17.21 -8.61 -4.98
C ARG A 150 -16.03 -8.59 -5.94
N PRO A 151 -15.30 -9.71 -6.13
CA PRO A 151 -14.31 -9.80 -7.19
C PRO A 151 -14.97 -9.42 -8.52
N ALA A 152 -14.28 -8.65 -9.36
CA ALA A 152 -14.73 -8.42 -10.72
C ALA A 152 -15.02 -9.77 -11.36
N ALA A 153 -16.17 -9.89 -12.06
CA ALA A 153 -16.57 -11.14 -12.68
C ALA A 153 -15.43 -11.67 -13.56
N ASP A 154 -15.02 -12.91 -13.30
CA ASP A 154 -14.01 -13.58 -14.12
C ASP A 154 -14.57 -13.72 -15.55
N PRO A 155 -13.99 -13.05 -16.57
CA PRO A 155 -14.47 -13.13 -17.95
C PRO A 155 -14.40 -14.55 -18.52
N LYS A 156 -13.72 -15.50 -17.85
CA LYS A 156 -13.60 -16.90 -18.26
C LYS A 156 -14.54 -17.86 -17.53
N ARG A 157 -15.40 -17.40 -16.61
CA ARG A 157 -16.34 -18.32 -15.94
C ARG A 157 -17.49 -18.67 -16.89
N PRO A 158 -17.64 -19.93 -17.34
CA PRO A 158 -18.79 -20.32 -18.15
C PRO A 158 -20.07 -20.08 -17.35
N LYS A 159 -21.08 -19.52 -18.01
CA LYS A 159 -22.42 -19.38 -17.42
C LYS A 159 -22.93 -20.78 -17.12
N GLN A 160 -23.08 -21.11 -15.84
CA GLN A 160 -23.81 -22.30 -15.44
C GLN A 160 -25.29 -22.03 -15.71
N HIS A 161 -25.85 -22.81 -16.64
CA HIS A 161 -27.28 -22.86 -16.94
C HIS A 161 -28.00 -23.70 -15.88
#